data_AF-A0A7K3BIP2-F1
#
_entry.id   AF-A0A7K3BIP2-F1
#
_cell.length_a   1.000
_cell.length_b   1.000
_cell.length_c   1.000
_cell.angle_alpha   90.00
_cell.angle_beta   90.00
_cell.angle_gamma   90.00
#
_symmetry.space_group_name_H-M   'P 1'
#
loop_
_entity.id
_entity.type
_entity.pdbx_description
1 polymer ?
#
loop_
_entity_poly.entity_id
_entity_poly.type
_entity_poly.pdbx_seq_one_letter_code
_entity_poly.pdbx_strand_id
1 'polypeptide(L)'
;MRLVRNRNLGLTATAQTFLQVTGRYWSAATYGHVGSGTVALTGELLADFCQVLDVPCDDLEAMTGVALPGPDASPTANAATAGVAELIWDVRRLTGRQLVSVTDLAQAMRR
;
A
#
# COMPACT_ATOMS: atom_id res chain seq x y z
N MET A 1 11.47 0.13 -6.24
CA MET A 1 10.01 -0.06 -5.99
C MET A 1 9.14 0.63 -7.06
N ARG A 2 8.86 -0.05 -8.17
CA ARG A 2 8.08 0.51 -9.30
C ARG A 2 6.56 0.50 -9.05
N LEU A 3 6.07 -0.47 -8.27
CA LEU A 3 4.63 -0.67 -8.02
C LEU A 3 3.97 0.49 -7.24
N VAL A 4 4.55 0.92 -6.12
CA VAL A 4 4.04 2.09 -5.35
C VAL A 4 4.21 3.42 -6.09
N ARG A 5 5.24 3.53 -6.94
CA ARG A 5 5.39 4.72 -7.80
C ARG A 5 4.30 4.80 -8.86
N ASN A 6 3.80 3.67 -9.37
CA ASN A 6 2.63 3.65 -10.25
C ASN A 6 1.33 4.09 -9.55
N ARG A 7 1.36 4.22 -8.22
CA ARG A 7 0.29 4.79 -7.39
C ARG A 7 0.56 6.25 -6.97
N ASN A 8 1.56 6.91 -7.56
CA ASN A 8 2.04 8.24 -7.17
C ASN A 8 2.45 8.35 -5.67
N LEU A 9 2.83 7.24 -5.04
CA LEU A 9 3.31 7.22 -3.67
C LEU A 9 4.84 7.33 -3.63
N GLY A 10 5.33 8.39 -2.98
CA GLY A 10 6.72 8.48 -2.51
C GLY A 10 6.94 7.65 -1.25
N LEU A 11 8.20 7.40 -0.83
CA LEU A 11 8.51 6.48 0.27
C LEU A 11 7.79 6.83 1.59
N THR A 12 7.70 8.11 1.94
CA THR A 12 6.98 8.56 3.15
C THR A 12 5.48 8.32 3.03
N ALA A 13 4.88 8.64 1.87
CA ALA A 13 3.48 8.39 1.62
C ALA A 13 3.18 6.88 1.65
N THR A 14 4.06 6.05 1.07
CA THR A 14 3.97 4.59 1.16
C THR A 14 3.93 4.12 2.62
N ALA A 15 4.86 4.59 3.46
CA ALA A 15 4.89 4.21 4.88
C ALA A 15 3.59 4.57 5.62
N GLN A 16 3.05 5.76 5.36
CA GLN A 16 1.79 6.21 5.93
C GLN A 16 0.61 5.37 5.43
N THR A 17 0.52 5.14 4.12
CA THR A 17 -0.53 4.32 3.51
C THR A 17 -0.54 2.90 4.07
N PHE A 18 0.62 2.25 4.17
CA PHE A 18 0.70 0.89 4.73
C PHE A 18 0.22 0.86 6.18
N LEU A 19 0.68 1.80 7.01
CA LEU A 19 0.23 1.89 8.39
C LEU A 19 -1.30 2.07 8.49
N GLN A 20 -1.89 2.91 7.63
CA GLN A 20 -3.33 3.16 7.64
C GLN A 20 -4.14 1.95 7.13
N VAL A 21 -3.65 1.25 6.11
CA VAL A 21 -4.38 0.16 5.45
C VAL A 21 -4.25 -1.16 6.20
N THR A 22 -3.04 -1.49 6.65
CA THR A 22 -2.71 -2.81 7.23
C THR A 22 -2.52 -2.76 8.74
N GLY A 23 -2.42 -1.55 9.33
CA GLY A 23 -2.12 -1.38 10.75
C GLY A 23 -0.66 -1.64 11.12
N ARG A 24 0.18 -2.06 10.17
CA ARG A 24 1.60 -2.36 10.40
C ARG A 24 2.48 -1.21 9.94
N TYR A 25 3.34 -0.74 10.82
CA TYR A 25 4.34 0.26 10.47
C TYR A 25 5.59 -0.37 9.85
N TRP A 26 6.00 0.18 8.70
CA TRP A 26 7.32 -0.02 8.13
C TRP A 26 7.97 1.33 7.87
N SER A 27 9.28 1.43 8.15
CA SER A 27 10.00 2.67 7.88
C SER A 27 10.07 2.97 6.38
N ALA A 28 10.06 4.25 6.01
CA ALA A 28 10.26 4.68 4.62
C ALA A 28 11.56 4.10 4.01
N ALA A 29 12.61 3.98 4.83
CA ALA A 29 13.90 3.41 4.43
C ALA A 29 13.80 1.91 4.11
N THR A 30 12.96 1.15 4.81
CA THR A 30 12.72 -0.27 4.53
C THR A 30 12.31 -0.49 3.08
N TYR A 31 11.33 0.27 2.58
CA TYR A 31 10.90 0.18 1.18
C TYR A 31 12.00 0.58 0.19
N GLY A 32 12.81 1.57 0.56
CA GLY A 32 13.97 2.00 -0.22
C GLY A 32 14.99 0.86 -0.38
N HIS A 33 15.41 0.28 0.75
CA HIS A 33 16.40 -0.81 0.80
C HIS A 33 15.91 -2.10 0.14
N VAL A 34 14.64 -2.46 0.31
CA VAL A 34 14.05 -3.59 -0.42
C VAL A 34 14.00 -3.29 -1.91
N GLY A 35 13.63 -2.07 -2.28
CA GLY A 35 13.60 -1.61 -3.66
C GLY A 35 14.97 -1.56 -4.35
N SER A 36 16.06 -1.44 -3.60
CA SER A 36 17.45 -1.48 -4.08
C SER A 36 18.11 -2.86 -3.94
N GLY A 37 17.43 -3.84 -3.34
CA GLY A 37 17.97 -5.18 -3.07
C GLY A 37 18.97 -5.23 -1.91
N THR A 38 19.11 -4.16 -1.12
CA THR A 38 20.01 -4.10 0.05
C THR A 38 19.43 -4.82 1.26
N VAL A 39 18.10 -4.90 1.34
CA VAL A 39 17.36 -5.68 2.35
C VAL A 39 16.45 -6.66 1.62
N ALA A 40 16.37 -7.90 2.10
CA ALA A 40 15.48 -8.90 1.51
C ALA A 40 14.00 -8.53 1.72
N LEU A 41 13.16 -8.85 0.74
CA LEU A 41 11.71 -8.79 0.88
C LEU A 41 11.26 -9.92 1.81
N THR A 42 10.56 -9.59 2.89
CA THR A 42 9.96 -10.58 3.80
C THR A 42 8.54 -10.93 3.39
N GLY A 43 8.05 -12.10 3.80
CA GLY A 43 6.68 -12.52 3.54
C GLY A 43 5.65 -11.58 4.17
N GLU A 44 5.93 -11.04 5.35
CA GLU A 44 5.07 -10.06 6.03
C GLU A 44 4.89 -8.79 5.20
N LEU A 45 5.99 -8.26 4.68
CA LEU A 45 5.96 -7.08 3.83
C LEU A 45 5.27 -7.38 2.49
N LEU A 46 5.45 -8.59 1.94
CA LEU A 46 4.75 -9.03 0.73
C LEU A 46 3.22 -9.10 0.94
N ALA A 47 2.77 -9.63 2.08
CA ALA A 47 1.36 -9.68 2.43
C ALA A 47 0.75 -8.26 2.54
N ASP A 48 1.47 -7.33 3.18
CA ASP A 48 1.06 -5.92 3.23
C ASP A 48 0.99 -5.29 1.82
N PHE A 49 1.89 -5.67 0.91
CA PHE A 49 1.85 -5.23 -0.49
C PHE A 49 0.60 -5.70 -1.22
N CYS A 50 0.15 -6.95 -1.02
CA CYS A 50 -1.09 -7.42 -1.65
C CYS A 50 -2.26 -6.53 -1.26
N GLN A 51 -2.39 -6.23 0.04
CA GLN A 51 -3.51 -5.48 0.58
C GLN A 51 -3.51 -4.02 0.10
N VAL A 52 -2.34 -3.37 0.06
CA VAL A 52 -2.23 -1.96 -0.34
C VAL A 52 -2.37 -1.77 -1.85
N LEU A 53 -1.88 -2.72 -2.65
CA LEU A 53 -1.91 -2.61 -4.11
C LEU A 53 -3.16 -3.22 -4.75
N ASP A 54 -3.91 -4.03 -3.99
CA ASP A 54 -5.00 -4.89 -4.45
C ASP A 54 -4.55 -5.78 -5.63
N VAL A 55 -3.44 -6.48 -5.38
CA VAL A 55 -2.88 -7.48 -6.29
C VAL A 55 -3.02 -8.84 -5.62
N PRO A 56 -3.49 -9.88 -6.33
CA PRO A 56 -3.57 -11.23 -5.79
C PRO A 56 -2.22 -11.65 -5.21
N CYS A 57 -2.24 -12.19 -3.99
CA CYS A 57 -0.99 -12.54 -3.33
C CYS A 57 -0.24 -13.67 -4.06
N ASP A 58 -0.97 -14.62 -4.67
CA ASP A 58 -0.37 -15.70 -5.46
C ASP A 58 0.48 -15.17 -6.63
N ASP A 59 0.03 -14.09 -7.27
CA ASP A 59 0.79 -13.44 -8.36
C ASP A 59 2.08 -12.83 -7.82
N LEU A 60 2.01 -12.16 -6.66
CA LEU A 60 3.19 -11.55 -6.04
C LEU A 60 4.16 -12.60 -5.50
N GLU A 61 3.68 -13.69 -4.92
CA GLU A 61 4.49 -14.84 -4.50
C GLU A 61 5.20 -15.46 -5.70
N ALA A 62 4.48 -15.74 -6.80
CA ALA A 62 5.07 -16.27 -8.02
C ALA A 62 6.13 -15.34 -8.65
N MET A 63 5.89 -14.03 -8.62
CA MET A 63 6.82 -13.02 -9.15
C MET A 63 8.07 -12.82 -8.30
N THR A 64 7.97 -13.00 -6.97
CA THR A 64 9.04 -12.68 -6.03
C THR A 64 9.79 -13.90 -5.51
N GLY A 65 9.17 -15.09 -5.59
CA GLY A 65 9.66 -16.33 -4.98
C GLY A 65 9.64 -16.31 -3.45
N VAL A 66 8.97 -15.34 -2.84
CA VAL A 66 8.86 -15.19 -1.38
C VAL A 66 7.51 -15.73 -0.95
N ALA A 67 7.53 -16.77 -0.11
CA ALA A 67 6.32 -17.35 0.44
C ALA A 67 5.62 -16.37 1.39
N LEU A 68 4.30 -16.30 1.29
CA LEU A 68 3.48 -15.52 2.22
C LEU A 68 3.47 -16.16 3.61
N PRO A 69 3.20 -15.36 4.66
CA PRO A 69 2.93 -15.89 5.98
C PRO A 69 1.71 -16.81 5.93
N GLY A 70 1.69 -17.84 6.78
CA GLY A 70 0.50 -18.68 6.95
C GLY A 70 -0.75 -17.86 7.32
N PRO A 71 -1.95 -18.45 7.20
CA PRO A 71 -3.23 -17.74 7.39
C PRO A 71 -3.35 -17.00 8.74
N ASP A 72 -2.64 -17.45 9.77
CA ASP A 72 -2.64 -16.85 11.10
C ASP A 72 -1.74 -15.61 11.25
N ALA A 73 -0.84 -15.36 10.29
CA ALA A 73 0.15 -14.27 10.32
C ALA A 73 -0.14 -13.16 9.30
N SER A 74 -1.16 -13.34 8.45
CA SER A 74 -1.60 -12.33 7.52
C SER A 74 -2.33 -11.20 8.26
N PRO A 75 -2.06 -9.91 7.98
CA PRO A 75 -2.82 -8.81 8.56
C PRO A 75 -4.31 -9.05 8.30
N THR A 76 -5.12 -9.06 9.36
CA THR A 76 -6.58 -9.13 9.21
C THR A 76 -7.04 -7.97 8.35
N ALA A 77 -7.65 -8.27 7.20
CA ALA A 77 -8.21 -7.27 6.32
C ALA A 77 -9.16 -6.36 7.12
N ASN A 78 -8.78 -5.10 7.29
CA ASN A 78 -9.62 -4.15 7.99
C ASN A 78 -10.80 -3.78 7.08
N ALA A 79 -12.02 -4.13 7.46
CA ALA A 79 -13.22 -3.79 6.67
C ALA A 79 -13.36 -2.27 6.44
N ALA A 80 -12.82 -1.44 7.36
CA ALA A 80 -12.80 0.01 7.20
C ALA A 80 -11.84 0.50 6.09
N THR A 81 -10.94 -0.36 5.60
CA THR A 81 -9.97 -0.03 4.55
C THR A 81 -10.30 -0.72 3.22
N ALA A 82 -11.47 -1.34 3.11
CA ALA A 82 -12.01 -1.85 1.85
C ALA A 82 -12.11 -0.73 0.80
N GLY A 83 -11.64 -1.00 -0.43
CA GLY A 83 -11.65 -0.03 -1.53
C GLY A 83 -10.53 1.03 -1.50
N VAL A 84 -9.65 1.04 -0.49
CA VAL A 84 -8.56 2.04 -0.44
C VAL A 84 -7.59 1.89 -1.61
N ALA A 85 -7.28 0.68 -2.05
CA ALA A 85 -6.38 0.46 -3.19
C ALA A 85 -6.97 1.01 -4.51
N GLU A 86 -8.27 0.83 -4.74
CA GLU A 86 -9.01 1.42 -5.86
C GLU A 86 -9.00 2.95 -5.76
N LEU A 87 -9.26 3.51 -4.57
CA LEU A 87 -9.19 4.94 -4.35
C LEU A 87 -7.79 5.50 -4.65
N ILE A 88 -6.73 4.87 -4.17
CA ILE A 88 -5.33 5.26 -4.46
C ILE A 88 -5.06 5.21 -5.97
N TRP A 89 -5.57 4.17 -6.63
CA TRP A 89 -5.47 4.07 -8.08
C TRP A 89 -6.15 5.26 -8.74
N ASP A 90 -7.40 5.56 -8.44
CA ASP A 90 -8.15 6.61 -9.13
C ASP A 90 -7.59 8.01 -8.90
N VAL A 91 -7.21 8.33 -7.66
CA VAL A 91 -6.66 9.66 -7.34
C VAL A 91 -5.32 9.93 -8.02
N ARG A 92 -4.61 8.90 -8.51
CA ARG A 92 -3.31 9.07 -9.21
C ARG A 92 -3.42 9.96 -10.46
N ARG A 93 -4.62 10.07 -11.04
CA ARG A 93 -4.87 10.88 -12.26
C ARG A 93 -5.21 12.34 -11.94
N LEU A 94 -5.42 12.67 -10.67
CA LEU A 94 -5.80 14.01 -10.25
C LEU A 94 -4.57 14.91 -10.13
N THR A 95 -4.76 16.16 -10.52
CA THR A 95 -3.82 17.24 -10.19
C THR A 95 -3.91 17.58 -8.70
N GLY A 96 -2.89 18.24 -8.15
CA GLY A 96 -2.90 18.65 -6.74
C GLY A 96 -4.12 19.50 -6.36
N ARG A 97 -4.59 20.38 -7.26
CA ARG A 97 -5.82 21.18 -7.02
C ARG A 97 -7.07 20.31 -6.96
N GLN A 98 -7.21 19.35 -7.87
CA GLN A 98 -8.34 18.41 -7.86
C GLN A 98 -8.33 17.54 -6.60
N LEU A 99 -7.14 17.12 -6.15
CA LEU A 99 -7.01 16.33 -4.92
C LEU A 99 -7.47 17.12 -3.68
N VAL A 100 -7.11 18.41 -3.59
CA VAL A 100 -7.62 19.31 -2.53
C VAL A 100 -9.14 19.38 -2.58
N SER A 101 -9.73 19.67 -3.75
CA SER A 101 -11.19 19.77 -3.88
C SER A 101 -11.94 18.50 -3.49
N VAL A 102 -11.43 17.31 -3.87
CA VAL A 102 -12.03 16.02 -3.49
C VAL A 102 -11.89 15.79 -1.98
N THR A 103 -10.76 16.18 -1.39
CA THR A 103 -10.53 16.05 0.05
C THR A 103 -11.49 16.94 0.84
N ASP A 104 -11.65 18.20 0.42
CA ASP A 104 -12.57 19.15 1.06
C ASP A 104 -14.02 18.66 0.99
N LEU A 105 -14.43 18.13 -0.17
CA LEU A 105 -15.77 17.53 -0.35
C LEU A 105 -15.97 16.34 0.60
N ALA A 106 -15.01 15.43 0.66
CA ALA A 106 -15.08 14.28 1.55
C ALA A 106 -15.14 14.68 3.04
N GLN A 107 -14.42 15.75 3.43
CA GLN A 107 -14.50 16.30 4.78
C GLN A 107 -15.86 16.93 5.07
N ALA A 108 -16.45 17.64 4.10
CA ALA A 108 -17.77 18.24 4.23
C ALA A 108 -18.87 17.19 4.41
N MET A 109 -18.77 16.04 3.73
CA MET A 109 -19.73 14.92 3.87
C MET A 109 -19.66 14.20 5.22
N ARG A 110 -18.56 14.34 5.97
CA ARG A 110 -18.42 13.75 7.32
C ARG A 110 -18.97 14.64 8.44
N ARG A 111 -19.34 15.89 8.12
CA ARG A 111 -19.94 16.83 9.06
C ARG A 111 -21.46 16.74 8.99
#